data_AF-A0A453KLW8-F1
#
_entry.id   AF-A0A453KLW8-F1
#
_cell.length_a   1.000
_cell.length_b   1.000
_cell.length_c   1.000
_cell.angle_alpha   90.00
_cell.angle_beta   90.00
_cell.angle_gamma   90.00
#
_symmetry.space_group_name_H-M   'P 1'
#
loop_
_entity.id
_entity.type
_entity.pdbx_description
1 polymer ?
#
loop_
_entity_poly.entity_id
_entity_poly.type
_entity_poly.pdbx_seq_one_letter_code
_entity_poly.pdbx_strand_id
1 'polypeptide(L)'
;MVLRPTDGGNVHALKAITPCAILDILSPPYSSKDGRHCSYFRRRQKSDPSGILWDRTRESEFVWLEEYQPRDNFVIRRDLYTGPTLDL
;
A
#
# COMPACT_ATOMS: atom_id res chain seq x y z
N MET A 1 -10.85 8.64 -0.28
CA MET A 1 -10.52 7.56 0.69
C MET A 1 -9.66 8.19 1.78
N VAL A 2 -9.82 7.80 3.04
CA VAL A 2 -8.97 8.29 4.14
C VAL A 2 -8.36 7.08 4.84
N LEU A 3 -7.04 7.01 4.81
CA LEU A 3 -6.26 5.95 5.43
C LEU A 3 -5.62 6.49 6.69
N ARG A 4 -5.51 5.64 7.72
CA ARG A 4 -4.79 5.98 8.96
C ARG A 4 -3.74 4.92 9.24
N PRO A 5 -2.75 5.19 10.12
CA PRO A 5 -1.69 4.23 10.39
C PRO A 5 -2.15 2.81 10.76
N THR A 6 -3.31 2.69 11.41
CA THR A 6 -3.84 1.40 11.90
C THR A 6 -5.26 1.08 11.46
N ASP A 7 -5.89 1.90 10.62
CA ASP A 7 -7.26 1.66 10.14
C ASP A 7 -7.50 2.23 8.73
N GLY A 8 -8.71 2.02 8.20
CA GLY A 8 -9.15 2.60 6.92
C GLY A 8 -8.51 1.98 5.67
N GLY A 9 -7.65 0.96 5.81
CA GLY A 9 -6.98 0.30 4.69
C GLY A 9 -5.55 0.77 4.44
N ASN A 10 -4.74 0.90 5.50
CA ASN A 10 -3.33 1.35 5.41
C ASN A 10 -2.47 0.52 4.44
N VAL A 11 -2.88 -0.72 4.14
CA VAL A 11 -2.32 -1.54 3.06
C VAL A 11 -3.36 -1.65 1.95
N HIS A 12 -3.03 -1.16 0.76
CA HIS A 12 -3.92 -1.12 -0.40
C HIS A 12 -3.15 -1.26 -1.71
N ALA A 13 -3.87 -1.61 -2.78
CA ALA A 13 -3.34 -1.71 -4.12
C ALA A 13 -4.31 -1.05 -5.12
N LEU A 14 -3.76 -0.27 -6.03
CA LEU A 14 -4.52 0.40 -7.09
C LEU A 14 -4.23 -0.28 -8.41
N LYS A 15 -5.30 -0.63 -9.14
CA LYS A 15 -5.22 -1.20 -10.49
C LYS A 15 -6.08 -0.34 -11.41
N ALA A 16 -5.44 0.42 -12.29
CA ALA A 16 -6.13 1.18 -13.31
C ALA A 16 -6.88 0.23 -14.27
N ILE A 17 -8.18 0.45 -14.47
CA ILE A 17 -8.99 -0.25 -15.49
C ILE A 17 -8.96 0.53 -16.79
N THR A 18 -9.02 1.85 -16.69
CA THR A 18 -8.86 2.85 -17.76
C THR A 18 -7.78 3.85 -17.35
N PRO A 19 -7.28 4.70 -18.27
CA PRO A 19 -6.41 5.81 -17.87
C PRO A 19 -7.07 6.66 -16.78
N CYS A 20 -6.35 6.86 -15.67
CA CYS A 20 -6.85 7.57 -14.50
C CYS A 20 -5.75 8.42 -13.88
N ALA A 21 -6.16 9.44 -13.12
CA ALA A 21 -5.28 10.25 -12.29
C ALA A 21 -5.66 10.06 -10.82
N ILE A 22 -4.65 10.02 -9.95
CA ILE A 22 -4.82 9.91 -8.50
C ILE A 22 -4.09 11.10 -7.87
N LEU A 23 -4.80 11.85 -7.03
CA LEU A 23 -4.21 12.85 -6.15
C LEU A 23 -4.14 12.25 -4.75
N ASP A 24 -2.94 12.17 -4.19
CA ASP A 24 -2.70 11.63 -2.86
C ASP A 24 -2.00 12.68 -1.97
N ILE A 25 -2.40 12.76 -0.71
CA ILE A 25 -1.87 13.70 0.27
C ILE A 25 -1.36 12.88 1.46
N LEU A 26 -0.04 12.85 1.61
CA LEU A 26 0.63 12.11 2.69
C LEU A 26 0.98 13.04 3.84
N SER A 27 0.57 12.67 5.07
CA SER A 27 0.86 13.43 6.28
C SER A 27 1.21 12.50 7.46
N PRO A 28 2.50 12.38 7.85
CA PRO A 28 3.69 12.92 7.17
C PRO A 28 4.05 12.11 5.91
N PRO A 29 4.86 12.67 4.99
CA PRO A 29 5.38 11.92 3.85
C PRO A 29 6.41 10.85 4.27
N TYR A 30 6.65 9.88 3.38
CA TYR A 30 7.73 8.90 3.52
C TYR A 30 9.09 9.58 3.71
N SER A 31 9.95 8.96 4.52
CA SER A 31 11.28 9.47 4.86
C SER A 31 12.16 8.32 5.33
N SER A 32 13.19 7.98 4.55
CA SER A 32 14.15 6.95 4.94
C SER A 32 14.96 7.36 6.18
N LYS A 33 15.22 8.66 6.36
CA LYS A 33 15.95 9.17 7.53
C LYS A 33 15.17 8.97 8.83
N ASP A 34 13.85 9.07 8.76
CA ASP A 34 12.97 8.95 9.92
C ASP A 34 12.31 7.56 10.02
N GLY A 35 12.79 6.57 9.25
CA GLY A 35 12.27 5.19 9.25
C GLY A 35 10.90 4.99 8.60
N ARG A 36 10.35 6.00 7.90
CA ARG A 36 9.07 5.90 7.17
C ARG A 36 9.31 5.41 5.75
N HIS A 37 9.64 4.13 5.61
CA HIS A 37 9.82 3.47 4.31
C HIS A 37 8.48 3.04 3.71
N CYS A 38 8.43 2.90 2.38
CA CYS A 38 7.31 2.27 1.68
C CYS A 38 7.68 0.80 1.43
N SER A 39 6.95 -0.13 2.08
CA SER A 39 7.09 -1.57 1.89
C SER A 39 5.95 -2.12 1.03
N TYR A 40 6.25 -3.14 0.23
CA TYR A 40 5.29 -3.79 -0.66
C TYR A 40 4.93 -5.18 -0.13
N PHE A 41 3.65 -5.51 -0.25
CA PHE A 41 3.10 -6.76 0.25
C PHE A 41 2.31 -7.50 -0.82
N ARG A 42 2.36 -8.82 -0.79
CA ARG A 42 1.51 -9.68 -1.61
C ARG A 42 0.80 -10.70 -0.74
N ARG A 43 -0.35 -11.17 -1.22
CA ARG A 43 -1.05 -12.28 -0.58
C ARG A 43 -0.18 -13.53 -0.62
N ARG A 44 0.02 -14.15 0.54
CA ARG A 44 0.68 -15.44 0.65
C ARG A 44 -0.23 -16.55 0.11
N GLN A 45 0.33 -17.47 -0.68
CA GLN A 45 -0.45 -18.55 -1.31
C GLN A 45 -0.88 -19.63 -0.32
N LYS A 46 -0.09 -19.89 0.72
CA LYS A 46 -0.44 -20.83 1.80
C LYS A 46 -0.97 -20.04 3.00
N SER A 47 -2.20 -20.33 3.42
CA SER A 47 -2.79 -19.79 4.64
C SER A 47 -2.18 -20.47 5.87
N ASP A 48 -1.85 -19.66 6.87
CA ASP A 48 -1.36 -20.05 8.19
C ASP A 48 -0.07 -20.91 8.21
N PRO A 49 1.12 -20.32 8.37
CA PRO A 49 2.37 -21.09 8.56
C PRO A 49 2.42 -21.89 9.87
N SER A 50 1.53 -21.61 10.83
CA SER A 50 1.53 -22.19 12.17
C SER A 50 0.40 -23.19 12.42
N GLY A 51 -0.69 -23.11 11.65
CA GLY A 51 -1.91 -23.90 11.83
C GLY A 51 -2.74 -23.54 13.07
N ILE A 52 -2.33 -22.52 13.85
CA ILE A 52 -2.89 -22.18 15.17
C ILE A 52 -4.13 -21.28 15.05
N LEU A 53 -4.27 -20.53 13.95
CA LEU A 53 -5.29 -19.47 13.84
C LEU A 53 -6.62 -19.92 13.25
N TRP A 54 -6.73 -21.16 12.75
CA TRP A 54 -7.96 -21.71 12.17
C TRP A 54 -9.16 -21.78 13.15
N ASP A 55 -8.90 -21.75 14.46
CA ASP A 55 -9.95 -21.91 15.49
C ASP A 55 -10.61 -20.59 15.92
N ARG A 56 -10.07 -19.43 15.52
CA ARG A 56 -10.64 -18.10 15.86
C ARG A 56 -11.48 -17.48 14.73
N THR A 57 -11.64 -18.18 13.60
CA THR A 57 -11.89 -17.55 12.28
C THR A 57 -13.25 -17.86 11.66
N ARG A 58 -14.33 -17.97 12.45
CA ARG A 58 -15.67 -18.13 11.84
C ARG A 58 -16.34 -16.82 11.40
N GLU A 59 -15.77 -15.64 11.69
CA GLU A 59 -16.46 -14.36 11.48
C GLU A 59 -15.67 -13.26 10.72
N SER A 60 -14.43 -13.49 10.27
CA SER A 60 -13.71 -12.49 9.46
C SER A 60 -12.72 -13.15 8.49
N GLU A 61 -12.79 -12.78 7.20
CA GLU A 61 -11.85 -13.22 6.17
C GLU A 61 -10.50 -12.52 6.35
N PHE A 62 -9.60 -13.11 7.13
CA PHE A 62 -8.23 -12.64 7.23
C PHE A 62 -7.40 -13.11 6.03
N VAL A 63 -6.45 -12.26 5.61
CA VAL A 63 -5.51 -12.57 4.54
C VAL A 63 -4.09 -12.45 5.08
N TRP A 64 -3.26 -13.45 4.79
CA TRP A 64 -1.84 -13.41 5.08
C TRP A 64 -1.09 -12.62 4.01
N LEU A 65 -0.31 -11.64 4.45
CA LEU A 65 0.56 -10.84 3.60
C LEU A 65 2.02 -11.20 3.89
N GLU A 66 2.82 -11.25 2.83
CA GLU A 66 4.28 -11.34 2.94
C GLU A 66 4.91 -10.15 2.22
N GLU A 67 5.98 -9.60 2.80
CA GLU A 67 6.77 -8.56 2.15
C GLU A 67 7.44 -9.13 0.90
N TYR A 68 7.47 -8.33 -0.16
CA TYR A 68 8.14 -8.68 -1.40
C TYR A 68 8.69 -7.42 -2.07
N GLN A 69 9.64 -7.59 -2.98
CA GLN A 69 10.08 -6.50 -3.85
C GLN A 69 9.29 -6.54 -5.16
N PRO A 70 8.65 -5.43 -5.59
CA PRO A 70 8.03 -5.34 -6.90
C PRO A 70 9.01 -5.72 -8.01
N ARG A 71 8.50 -6.35 -9.07
CA ARG A 71 9.30 -6.69 -10.25
C ARG A 71 9.67 -5.42 -11.00
N ASP A 72 10.71 -5.49 -11.84
CA ASP A 72 11.23 -4.37 -12.64
C ASP A 72 10.20 -3.71 -13.59
N ASN A 73 9.08 -4.39 -13.85
CA ASN A 73 7.98 -3.83 -14.65
C ASN A 73 7.07 -2.87 -13.87
N PHE A 74 7.24 -2.75 -12.56
CA PHE A 74 6.59 -1.73 -11.74
C PHE A 74 7.48 -0.48 -11.68
N VAL A 75 7.20 0.50 -12.55
CA VAL A 75 8.03 1.70 -12.71
C VAL A 75 7.22 2.94 -12.37
N ILE A 76 7.75 3.76 -11.46
CA ILE A 76 7.24 5.10 -11.17
C ILE A 76 8.19 6.11 -11.82
N ARG A 77 7.67 6.92 -12.74
CA ARG A 77 8.41 8.02 -13.36
C ARG A 77 7.99 9.33 -12.71
N ARG A 78 8.96 10.03 -12.13
CA ARG A 78 8.75 11.39 -11.61
C ARG A 78 8.84 12.38 -12.75
N ASP A 79 7.93 13.34 -12.77
CA ASP A 79 7.93 14.46 -13.70
C ASP A 79 7.80 15.79 -12.94
N LEU A 80 8.09 16.90 -13.62
CA LEU A 80 7.82 18.24 -13.09
C LEU A 80 6.34 18.58 -13.22
N TYR A 81 5.80 19.21 -12.19
CA TYR A 81 4.45 19.76 -12.24
C TYR A 81 4.41 20.98 -13.16
N THR A 82 3.47 20.99 -14.10
CA THR A 82 3.31 22.05 -15.13
C THR A 82 1.95 22.75 -15.05
N GLY A 83 1.21 22.53 -13.97
CA GLY A 83 -0.06 23.23 -13.72
C GLY A 83 0.13 24.63 -13.13
N PRO A 84 -0.96 25.25 -12.65
CA PRO A 84 -0.92 26.57 -12.03
C PRO A 84 0.06 26.64 -10.85
N THR A 85 0.73 27.78 -10.68
CA THR A 85 1.64 28.00 -9.55
C THR A 85 0.95 27.70 -8.22
N LEU A 86 1.65 26.98 -7.35
CA LEU A 86 1.22 26.70 -5.99
C LEU A 86 1.92 27.69 -5.07
N ASP A 87 1.14 28.52 -4.36
CA ASP A 87 1.64 29.24 -3.19
C ASP A 87 1.61 28.29 -2.00
N LEU A 88 2.78 27.76 -1.65
CA LEU A 88 2.99 26.79 -0.57
C LEU A 88 3.57 27.45 0.68
#